data_AF-A0A3A0BRF8-F1
#
_entry.id   AF-A0A3A0BRF8-F1
#
_cell.length_a   1.000
_cell.length_b   1.000
_cell.length_c   1.000
_cell.angle_alpha   90.00
_cell.angle_beta   90.00
_cell.angle_gamma   90.00
#
_symmetry.space_group_name_H-M   'P 1'
#
loop_
_entity.id
_entity.type
_entity.pdbx_description
1 polymer ?
#
loop_
_entity_poly.entity_id
_entity_poly.type
_entity_poly.pdbx_seq_one_letter_code
_entity_poly.pdbx_strand_id
1 'polypeptide(L)'
;MRLFLHPESLREQHAVIHMLTEDVTLVKQRAQRLCDGLRAISDESFSFEVVATASEAGSGALPIEKIPSFAVTVRSTNLSAAKLAKALRLAETPIIGYVQDDCVWLDARTLGEEEVGTIIDAFRKLR
;
A
#
# COMPACT_ATOMS: atom_id res chain seq x y z
N MET A 1 5.06 6.55 -33.33
CA MET A 1 4.28 7.41 -32.41
C MET A 1 2.81 7.34 -32.79
N ARG A 2 2.03 6.45 -32.17
CA ARG A 2 0.57 6.34 -32.39
C ARG A 2 -0.13 5.95 -31.08
N LEU A 3 0.16 6.69 -30.01
CA LEU A 3 -0.41 6.48 -28.66
C LEU A 3 -1.48 7.52 -28.28
N PHE A 4 -2.08 8.19 -29.27
CA PHE A 4 -3.17 9.17 -29.06
C PHE A 4 -4.42 8.76 -29.85
N LEU A 5 -4.96 7.56 -29.59
CA LEU A 5 -6.18 7.15 -30.28
C LEU A 5 -7.42 7.01 -29.40
N HIS A 6 -7.33 6.73 -28.10
CA HIS A 6 -8.54 6.64 -27.26
C HIS A 6 -8.22 6.99 -25.79
N PRO A 7 -8.40 8.25 -25.36
CA PRO A 7 -8.11 8.66 -23.97
C PRO A 7 -9.01 7.99 -22.93
N GLU A 8 -10.24 7.60 -23.33
CA GLU A 8 -11.22 6.94 -22.47
C GLU A 8 -10.79 5.51 -22.07
N SER A 9 -10.14 4.76 -22.96
CA SER A 9 -9.71 3.37 -22.70
C SER A 9 -8.29 3.25 -22.13
N LEU A 10 -7.57 4.37 -21.97
CA LEU A 10 -6.25 4.38 -21.32
C LEU A 10 -6.33 4.16 -19.81
N ARG A 11 -7.44 4.57 -19.19
CA ARG A 11 -7.65 4.48 -17.73
C ARG A 11 -7.84 3.04 -17.25
N GLU A 12 -8.45 2.19 -18.06
CA GLU A 12 -8.80 0.82 -17.68
C GLU A 12 -7.68 -0.20 -17.98
N GLN A 13 -6.76 0.10 -18.91
CA GLN A 13 -5.73 -0.86 -19.34
C GLN A 13 -4.33 -0.57 -18.79
N HIS A 14 -4.08 0.63 -18.27
CA HIS A 14 -2.75 1.02 -17.80
C HIS A 14 -2.73 1.20 -16.28
N ALA A 15 -2.22 0.19 -15.56
CA ALA A 15 -2.19 0.13 -14.10
C ALA A 15 -1.69 1.43 -13.44
N VAL A 16 -0.68 2.07 -14.01
CA VAL A 16 -0.16 3.36 -13.51
C VAL A 16 -1.19 4.49 -13.62
N ILE A 17 -1.92 4.60 -14.73
CA ILE A 17 -2.93 5.66 -14.89
C ILE A 17 -4.08 5.44 -13.92
N HIS A 18 -4.51 4.18 -13.75
CA HIS A 18 -5.48 3.82 -12.73
C HIS A 18 -5.00 4.25 -11.33
N MET A 19 -3.80 3.84 -10.91
CA MET A 19 -3.23 4.20 -9.61
C MET A 19 -3.14 5.71 -9.39
N LEU A 20 -2.78 6.49 -10.43
CA LEU A 20 -2.63 7.95 -10.31
C LEU A 20 -3.98 8.69 -10.30
N THR A 21 -5.02 8.14 -10.93
CA THR A 21 -6.30 8.83 -11.15
C THR A 21 -7.47 8.26 -10.34
N GLU A 22 -7.28 7.14 -9.64
CA GLU A 22 -8.31 6.52 -8.81
C GLU A 22 -8.80 7.49 -7.72
N ASP A 23 -10.11 7.51 -7.53
CA ASP A 23 -10.77 8.29 -6.48
C ASP A 23 -10.21 7.90 -5.10
N VAL A 24 -9.80 8.91 -4.33
CA VAL A 24 -9.17 8.70 -3.02
C VAL A 24 -10.09 7.98 -2.02
N THR A 25 -11.41 8.05 -2.21
CA THR A 25 -12.37 7.30 -1.39
C THR A 25 -12.29 5.79 -1.63
N LEU A 26 -12.01 5.35 -2.86
CA LEU A 26 -11.77 3.94 -3.17
C LEU A 26 -10.44 3.46 -2.58
N VAL A 27 -9.39 4.28 -2.66
CA VAL A 27 -8.11 4.02 -1.97
C VAL A 27 -8.33 3.88 -0.46
N LYS A 28 -9.14 4.75 0.15
CA LYS A 28 -9.49 4.66 1.57
C LYS A 28 -10.22 3.36 1.89
N GLN A 29 -11.21 2.96 1.09
CA GLN A 29 -11.94 1.71 1.28
C GLN A 29 -11.02 0.49 1.16
N ARG A 30 -10.04 0.52 0.25
CA ARG A 30 -9.00 -0.51 0.15
C ARG A 30 -8.12 -0.57 1.39
N ALA A 31 -7.61 0.58 1.85
CA ALA A 31 -6.84 0.68 3.08
C ALA A 31 -7.62 0.14 4.29
N GLN A 32 -8.91 0.44 4.37
CA GLN A 32 -9.78 -0.04 5.45
C GLN A 32 -9.93 -1.57 5.43
N ARG A 33 -10.21 -2.16 4.26
CA ARG A 33 -10.30 -3.63 4.12
C ARG A 33 -9.00 -4.33 4.47
N LEU A 34 -7.87 -3.78 4.03
CA LEU A 34 -6.55 -4.30 4.40
C LEU A 34 -6.35 -4.23 5.92
N CYS A 35 -6.63 -3.07 6.53
CA CYS A 35 -6.48 -2.87 7.97
C CYS A 35 -7.36 -3.84 8.78
N ASP A 36 -8.62 -4.02 8.39
CA ASP A 36 -9.55 -4.90 9.08
C ASP A 36 -9.16 -6.37 8.92
N GLY A 37 -8.73 -6.76 7.72
CA GLY A 37 -8.22 -8.10 7.46
C GLY A 37 -6.98 -8.42 8.28
N LEU A 38 -6.03 -7.49 8.37
CA LEU A 38 -4.82 -7.64 9.20
C LEU A 38 -5.16 -7.74 10.69
N ARG A 39 -6.03 -6.87 11.20
CA ARG A 39 -6.51 -6.93 12.60
C ARG A 39 -7.19 -8.25 12.93
N ALA A 40 -7.93 -8.84 11.99
CA ALA A 40 -8.63 -10.10 12.20
C ALA A 40 -7.69 -11.32 12.30
N ILE A 41 -6.49 -11.24 11.72
CA ILE A 41 -5.54 -12.36 11.65
C ILE A 41 -4.31 -12.19 12.53
N SER A 42 -4.07 -11.01 13.10
CA SER A 42 -2.91 -10.72 13.94
C SER A 42 -3.28 -10.78 15.42
N ASP A 43 -2.28 -11.02 16.26
CA ASP A 43 -2.44 -10.91 17.72
C ASP A 43 -2.16 -9.47 18.20
N GLU A 44 -2.24 -9.25 19.51
CA GLU A 44 -1.97 -7.96 20.15
C GLU A 44 -0.54 -7.43 19.98
N SER A 45 0.39 -8.23 19.46
CA SER A 45 1.77 -7.79 19.20
C SER A 45 1.87 -6.89 17.96
N PHE A 46 0.80 -6.78 17.16
CA PHE A 46 0.72 -5.89 16.01
C PHE A 46 -0.40 -4.84 16.18
N SER A 47 -0.13 -3.62 15.73
CA SER A 47 -1.15 -2.58 15.61
C SER A 47 -1.20 -2.03 14.18
N PHE A 48 -2.43 -1.81 13.71
CA PHE A 48 -2.73 -1.34 12.36
C PHE A 48 -3.60 -0.09 12.40
N GLU A 49 -3.27 0.93 11.63
CA GLU A 49 -4.05 2.16 11.51
C GLU A 49 -4.13 2.62 10.06
N VAL A 50 -5.30 3.14 9.67
CA VAL A 50 -5.48 3.78 8.35
C VAL A 50 -5.16 5.25 8.49
N VAL A 51 -4.18 5.72 7.73
CA VAL A 51 -3.68 7.10 7.81
C VAL A 51 -3.75 7.76 6.44
N ALA A 52 -4.26 8.99 6.38
CA ALA A 52 -4.23 9.80 5.16
C ALA A 52 -2.78 10.17 4.83
N THR A 53 -2.39 10.03 3.57
CA THR A 53 -1.05 10.35 3.08
C THR A 53 -1.10 11.02 1.71
N ALA A 54 0.05 11.42 1.20
CA ALA A 54 0.19 11.89 -0.17
C ALA A 54 1.32 11.11 -0.85
N SER A 55 1.00 10.46 -1.97
CA SER A 55 1.99 9.78 -2.79
C SER A 55 2.65 10.80 -3.73
N GLU A 56 3.96 10.68 -3.90
CA GLU A 56 4.71 11.47 -4.88
C GLU A 56 4.88 10.66 -6.16
N ALA A 57 4.46 11.21 -7.30
CA ALA A 57 4.69 10.59 -8.60
C ALA A 57 6.11 10.92 -9.10
N GLY A 58 7.02 9.95 -9.06
CA GLY A 58 8.37 10.06 -9.64
C GLY A 58 9.47 9.45 -8.76
N SER A 59 10.59 9.05 -9.37
CA SER A 59 11.76 8.46 -8.68
C SER A 59 12.74 9.51 -8.09
N GLY A 60 12.29 10.75 -7.85
CA GLY A 60 13.10 11.83 -7.26
C GLY A 60 13.47 12.99 -8.20
N ALA A 61 12.87 13.11 -9.39
CA ALA A 61 13.01 14.29 -10.25
C ALA A 61 11.70 15.10 -10.24
N LEU A 62 11.72 16.26 -9.56
CA LEU A 62 10.64 17.25 -9.40
C LEU A 62 9.25 16.63 -9.16
N PRO A 63 8.77 16.49 -7.90
CA PRO A 63 7.41 16.02 -7.63
C PRO A 63 6.42 17.06 -8.18
N ILE A 64 5.82 16.77 -9.33
CA ILE A 64 4.96 17.74 -10.03
C ILE A 64 3.60 17.87 -9.33
N GLU A 65 3.14 16.86 -8.59
CA GLU A 65 1.92 16.94 -7.78
C GLU A 65 1.87 15.88 -6.68
N LYS A 66 1.38 16.28 -5.49
CA LYS A 66 1.07 15.35 -4.40
C LYS A 66 -0.28 14.72 -4.66
N ILE A 67 -0.33 13.39 -4.78
CA ILE A 67 -1.56 12.66 -5.05
C ILE A 67 -2.15 12.18 -3.72
N PRO A 68 -3.38 12.59 -3.35
CA PRO A 68 -4.02 12.14 -2.12
C PRO A 68 -4.13 10.61 -2.06
N SER A 69 -3.76 10.02 -0.92
CA SER A 69 -3.79 8.58 -0.71
C SER A 69 -4.16 8.22 0.73
N PHE A 70 -4.30 6.92 1.00
CA PHE A 70 -4.40 6.34 2.32
C PHE A 70 -3.45 5.15 2.42
N ALA A 71 -2.79 5.02 3.57
CA ALA A 71 -1.90 3.91 3.87
C ALA A 71 -2.37 3.16 5.12
N VAL A 72 -1.96 1.90 5.23
CA VAL A 72 -2.04 1.15 6.48
C VAL A 72 -0.66 1.19 7.14
N THR A 73 -0.59 1.77 8.34
CA THR A 73 0.62 1.72 9.17
C THR A 73 0.63 0.43 9.97
N VAL A 74 1.80 -0.21 10.05
CA VAL A 74 2.01 -1.44 10.81
C VAL A 74 3.10 -1.19 11.84
N ARG A 75 2.77 -1.41 13.12
CA ARG A 75 3.75 -1.48 14.21
C ARG A 75 3.74 -2.88 14.81
N SER A 76 4.89 -3.27 15.35
CA SER A 76 5.03 -4.48 16.15
C SER A 76 5.65 -4.13 17.50
N THR A 77 5.20 -4.75 18.58
CA THR A 77 5.85 -4.65 19.90
C THR A 77 7.15 -5.44 19.96
N ASN A 78 7.33 -6.41 19.06
CA ASN A 78 8.44 -7.37 19.07
C ASN A 78 9.55 -6.99 18.10
N LEU A 79 9.24 -6.22 17.05
CA LEU A 79 10.16 -5.84 15.98
C LEU A 79 10.17 -4.33 15.78
N SER A 80 11.37 -3.75 15.61
CA SER A 80 11.47 -2.38 15.09
C SER A 80 10.95 -2.30 13.66
N ALA A 81 10.52 -1.12 13.20
CA ALA A 81 9.97 -0.97 11.85
C ALA A 81 10.94 -1.43 10.76
N ALA A 82 12.24 -1.18 10.93
CA ALA A 82 13.27 -1.66 9.99
C ALA A 82 13.36 -3.20 9.93
N LYS A 83 13.27 -3.87 11.08
CA LYS A 83 13.28 -5.35 11.14
C LYS A 83 11.98 -5.92 10.56
N LEU A 84 10.85 -5.31 10.85
CA LEU A 84 9.56 -5.69 10.28
C LEU A 84 9.55 -5.52 8.75
N ALA A 85 10.00 -4.38 8.23
CA ALA A 85 10.13 -4.14 6.79
C ALA A 85 11.07 -5.17 6.12
N LYS A 86 12.16 -5.55 6.80
CA LYS A 86 13.05 -6.61 6.32
C LYS A 86 12.35 -7.97 6.30
N ALA A 87 11.61 -8.32 7.35
CA ALA A 87 10.87 -9.58 7.42
C ALA A 87 9.80 -9.67 6.31
N LEU A 88 9.04 -8.59 6.11
CA LEU A 88 8.04 -8.47 5.04
C LEU A 88 8.65 -8.62 3.64
N ARG A 89 9.84 -8.03 3.41
CA ARG A 89 10.58 -8.15 2.15
C ARG A 89 11.07 -9.58 1.88
N LEU A 90 11.37 -10.34 2.93
CA LEU A 90 11.91 -11.69 2.85
C LEU A 90 10.84 -12.78 2.98
N ALA A 91 9.56 -12.40 3.14
CA ALA A 91 8.45 -13.34 3.13
C ALA A 91 8.33 -14.04 1.78
N GLU A 92 7.63 -15.18 1.75
CA GLU A 92 7.38 -15.95 0.52
C GLU A 92 6.80 -15.09 -0.61
N THR A 93 5.85 -14.22 -0.26
CA THR A 93 5.46 -13.10 -1.12
C THR A 93 6.06 -11.81 -0.55
N PRO A 94 7.03 -11.20 -1.24
CA PRO A 94 7.66 -9.97 -0.76
C PRO A 94 6.65 -8.82 -0.69
N ILE A 95 6.50 -8.23 0.50
CA ILE A 95 5.71 -7.02 0.70
C ILE A 95 6.67 -5.85 0.89
N ILE A 96 6.54 -4.84 0.02
CA ILE A 96 7.38 -3.65 0.05
C ILE A 96 6.54 -2.45 0.48
N GLY A 97 6.86 -1.94 1.67
CA GLY A 97 6.41 -0.65 2.15
C GLY A 97 7.59 0.29 2.38
N TYR A 98 7.30 1.47 2.91
CA TYR A 98 8.32 2.40 3.41
C TYR A 98 8.29 2.49 4.94
N VAL A 99 9.38 2.97 5.52
CA VAL A 99 9.47 3.18 6.98
C VAL A 99 9.43 4.66 7.28
N GLN A 100 8.52 5.06 8.16
CA GLN A 100 8.40 6.43 8.66
C GLN A 100 7.81 6.40 10.07
N ASP A 101 8.32 7.26 10.97
CA ASP A 101 7.85 7.39 12.36
C ASP A 101 7.81 6.05 13.13
N ASP A 102 8.83 5.22 12.88
CA ASP A 102 8.97 3.85 13.38
C ASP A 102 7.73 2.95 13.11
N CYS A 103 7.13 3.13 11.94
CA CYS A 103 6.12 2.23 11.36
C CYS A 103 6.55 1.75 9.99
N VAL A 104 6.04 0.59 9.58
CA VAL A 104 5.98 0.23 8.15
C VAL A 104 4.68 0.76 7.57
N TRP A 105 4.75 1.43 6.43
CA TRP A 105 3.61 2.00 5.72
C TRP A 105 3.35 1.23 4.43
N LEU A 106 2.12 0.78 4.26
CA LEU A 106 1.62 0.13 3.05
C LEU A 106 0.64 1.08 2.36
N ASP A 107 1.07 1.77 1.31
CA ASP A 107 0.25 2.74 0.58
C ASP A 107 -0.78 2.01 -0.30
N ALA A 108 -2.08 2.19 -0.01
CA ALA A 108 -3.13 1.45 -0.69
C ALA A 108 -3.37 1.93 -2.13
N ARG A 109 -2.82 3.08 -2.54
CA ARG A 109 -2.91 3.56 -3.92
C ARG A 109 -2.07 2.72 -4.88
N THR A 110 -1.03 2.05 -4.38
CA THR A 110 -0.20 1.15 -5.18
C THR A 110 -0.63 -0.31 -5.09
N LEU A 111 -1.79 -0.58 -4.47
CA LEU A 111 -2.31 -1.93 -4.29
C LEU A 111 -3.55 -2.16 -5.17
N GLY A 112 -3.58 -3.29 -5.85
CA GLY A 112 -4.76 -3.87 -6.45
C GLY A 112 -5.64 -4.59 -5.43
N GLU A 113 -6.86 -4.88 -5.84
CA GLU A 113 -7.86 -5.57 -5.01
C GLU A 113 -7.43 -6.98 -4.57
N GLU A 114 -6.81 -7.74 -5.48
CA GLU A 114 -6.32 -9.10 -5.20
C GLU A 114 -5.11 -9.07 -4.25
N GLU A 115 -4.26 -8.05 -4.35
CA GLU A 115 -3.06 -7.90 -3.52
C GLU A 115 -3.40 -7.68 -2.04
N VAL A 116 -4.58 -7.14 -1.72
CA VAL A 116 -5.06 -7.02 -0.33
C VAL A 116 -5.12 -8.40 0.34
N GLY A 117 -5.69 -9.39 -0.34
CA GLY A 117 -5.78 -10.76 0.16
C GLY A 117 -4.39 -11.38 0.34
N THR A 118 -3.52 -11.22 -0.67
CA THR A 118 -2.15 -11.72 -0.63
C THR A 118 -1.34 -11.13 0.52
N ILE A 119 -1.51 -9.84 0.82
CA ILE A 119 -0.82 -9.19 1.95
C ILE A 119 -1.30 -9.80 3.27
N ILE A 120 -2.61 -9.94 3.46
CA ILE A 120 -3.17 -10.56 4.67
C ILE A 120 -2.61 -11.97 4.86
N ASP A 121 -2.58 -12.79 3.80
CA ASP A 121 -2.06 -14.15 3.88
C ASP A 121 -0.57 -14.22 4.22
N ALA A 122 0.24 -13.29 3.71
CA ALA A 122 1.66 -13.22 4.06
C ALA A 122 1.87 -12.88 5.54
N PHE A 123 1.02 -12.03 6.14
CA PHE A 123 1.08 -11.71 7.57
C PHE A 123 0.72 -12.91 8.47
N ARG A 124 -0.12 -13.85 8.02
CA ARG A 124 -0.38 -15.09 8.78
C ARG A 124 0.88 -15.91 9.01
N LYS A 125 1.84 -15.84 8.08
CA LYS A 125 3.09 -16.62 8.07
C LYS A 125 4.24 -15.92 8.82
N LEU A 126 4.06 -14.68 9.26
CA LEU A 126 5.06 -13.90 10.02
C LEU A 126 4.96 -14.10 11.55
N ARG A 127 4.03 -14.95 11.99
CA ARG A 127 3.88 -15.38 13.39
C ARG A 127 4.97 -16.35 13.82
#